data_AF-E2C223-F1
#
_entry.id   AF-E2C223-F1
#
_cell.length_a   1.000
_cell.length_b   1.000
_cell.length_c   1.000
_cell.angle_alpha   90.00
_cell.angle_beta   90.00
_cell.angle_gamma   90.00
#
_symmetry.space_group_name_H-M   'P 1'
#
loop_
_entity.id
_entity.type
_entity.pdbx_description
1 polymer ?
#
loop_
_entity_poly.entity_id
_entity_poly.type
_entity_poly.pdbx_seq_one_letter_code
_entity_poly.pdbx_strand_id
1 'polypeptide(L)'
;MSNDGRKVETNASTSGENASQSNSERNPPRNEKKNTRGSRQKAVDNLSKKFLRNFDPEHSEREKRKLYRRLYQGHKKHLYDEKGIYLLTANDLCDCLNIDCNGCHYPCPKCYSTKCGHECRSYRKWTYDVILCEGADSVIKNPLVKES
;
A
#
# COMPACT_ATOMS: atom_id res chain seq x y z
N MET A 1 -9.83 20.15 30.07
CA MET A 1 -8.79 19.27 29.49
C MET A 1 -9.37 17.86 29.52
N SER A 2 -9.92 17.46 28.38
CA SER A 2 -10.54 16.14 28.18
C SER A 2 -9.44 15.11 28.01
N ASN A 3 -9.52 13.99 28.73
CA ASN A 3 -8.69 12.81 28.50
C ASN A 3 -9.56 11.57 28.64
N ASP A 4 -9.86 10.94 27.51
CA ASP A 4 -10.55 9.65 27.43
C ASP A 4 -9.58 8.50 27.71
N GLY A 5 -9.98 7.66 28.66
CA GLY A 5 -9.29 6.45 29.08
C GLY A 5 -9.81 5.20 28.36
N ARG A 6 -8.90 4.52 27.68
CA ARG A 6 -8.69 3.07 27.58
C ARG A 6 -9.78 2.11 28.12
N LYS A 7 -10.19 1.17 27.25
CA LYS A 7 -9.93 -0.30 27.30
C LYS A 7 -11.18 -1.24 27.33
N VAL A 8 -11.29 -2.02 26.24
CA VAL A 8 -11.63 -3.45 26.08
C VAL A 8 -12.89 -4.01 26.77
N GLU A 9 -13.83 -4.49 25.95
CA GLU A 9 -14.97 -5.33 26.35
C GLU A 9 -14.75 -6.78 25.93
N THR A 10 -15.10 -7.72 26.82
CA THR A 10 -15.31 -9.14 26.52
C THR A 10 -16.45 -9.72 27.38
N ASN A 11 -17.23 -10.61 26.76
CA ASN A 11 -18.06 -11.69 27.33
C ASN A 11 -19.39 -11.28 28.00
N ALA A 12 -20.46 -12.07 28.03
CA ALA A 12 -20.97 -13.25 27.34
C ALA A 12 -22.39 -13.53 27.93
N SER A 13 -23.21 -14.33 27.22
CA SER A 13 -24.28 -15.20 27.78
C SER A 13 -25.59 -14.54 28.28
N THR A 14 -26.76 -14.85 27.69
CA THR A 14 -27.68 -16.00 27.92
C THR A 14 -28.81 -15.65 28.90
N SER A 15 -30.06 -15.75 28.43
CA SER A 15 -31.30 -15.91 29.20
C SER A 15 -32.41 -16.23 28.19
N GLY A 16 -33.41 -17.08 28.41
CA GLY A 16 -33.92 -17.84 29.54
C GLY A 16 -35.23 -18.49 29.04
N GLU A 17 -35.60 -19.63 29.61
CA GLU A 17 -36.61 -20.57 29.07
C GLU A 17 -38.09 -20.22 29.41
N ASN A 18 -38.99 -20.67 28.53
CA ASN A 18 -40.31 -21.31 28.73
C ASN A 18 -41.41 -20.72 29.65
N ALA A 19 -42.62 -20.60 29.06
CA ALA A 19 -43.89 -20.98 29.69
C ALA A 19 -44.94 -21.32 28.61
N SER A 20 -45.85 -22.24 28.96
CA SER A 20 -46.56 -23.17 28.07
C SER A 20 -48.08 -22.91 27.97
N GLN A 21 -48.74 -23.68 27.08
CA GLN A 21 -50.19 -24.00 26.95
C GLN A 21 -50.97 -23.10 25.96
N SER A 22 -51.87 -23.57 25.08
CA SER A 22 -52.44 -24.89 24.73
C SER A 22 -53.31 -24.74 23.46
N ASN A 23 -53.40 -25.79 22.62
CA ASN A 23 -54.49 -26.21 21.68
C ASN A 23 -55.23 -25.18 20.79
N SER A 24 -55.75 -25.49 19.60
CA SER A 24 -55.61 -26.55 18.60
C SER A 24 -56.59 -26.15 17.50
N GLU A 25 -56.16 -25.84 16.27
CA GLU A 25 -57.07 -25.84 15.12
C GLU A 25 -56.29 -26.08 13.81
N ARG A 26 -56.87 -26.93 12.97
CA ARG A 26 -56.21 -27.67 11.87
C ARG A 26 -55.90 -26.74 10.71
N ASN A 27 -54.64 -26.70 10.29
CA ASN A 27 -54.23 -26.14 9.01
C ASN A 27 -53.95 -27.28 7.99
N PRO A 28 -54.28 -27.08 6.70
CA PRO A 28 -54.11 -28.09 5.65
C PRO A 28 -52.63 -28.43 5.47
N PRO A 29 -52.29 -29.63 4.93
CA PRO A 29 -50.91 -30.07 4.85
C PRO A 29 -50.11 -29.07 4.01
N ARG A 30 -49.15 -28.44 4.70
CA ARG A 30 -48.09 -27.64 4.14
C ARG A 30 -47.47 -28.44 3.00
N ASN A 31 -47.69 -27.99 1.76
CA ASN A 31 -46.96 -28.51 0.61
C ASN A 31 -45.50 -28.15 0.85
N GLU A 32 -44.76 -29.07 1.46
CA GLU A 32 -43.31 -29.04 1.51
C GLU A 32 -42.85 -29.12 0.07
N LYS A 33 -42.69 -27.96 -0.58
CA LYS A 33 -41.84 -27.81 -1.74
C LYS A 33 -40.44 -28.21 -1.27
N LYS A 34 -40.16 -29.50 -1.33
CA LYS A 34 -38.84 -30.10 -1.13
C LYS A 34 -37.93 -29.32 -2.05
N ASN A 35 -37.17 -28.40 -1.46
CA ASN A 35 -36.31 -27.51 -2.21
C ASN A 35 -35.17 -28.40 -2.72
N THR A 36 -35.39 -28.98 -3.89
CA THR A 36 -34.45 -29.93 -4.49
C THR A 36 -33.12 -29.21 -4.71
N ARG A 37 -32.01 -29.95 -4.65
CA ARG A 37 -30.66 -29.37 -4.94
C ARG A 37 -30.65 -28.54 -6.23
N GLY A 38 -31.46 -28.91 -7.23
CA GLY A 38 -31.62 -28.16 -8.47
C GLY A 38 -32.27 -26.77 -8.34
N SER A 39 -33.13 -26.54 -7.35
CA SER A 39 -33.73 -25.22 -7.07
C SER A 39 -32.71 -24.25 -6.48
N ARG A 40 -31.87 -24.72 -5.55
CA ARG A 40 -30.75 -23.95 -4.99
C ARG A 40 -29.69 -23.66 -6.06
N GLN A 41 -29.39 -24.62 -6.93
CA GLN A 41 -28.48 -24.43 -8.05
C GLN A 41 -28.99 -23.33 -9.02
N LYS A 42 -30.28 -23.37 -9.39
CA LYS A 42 -30.89 -22.34 -10.24
C LYS A 42 -30.89 -20.96 -9.59
N ALA A 43 -31.04 -20.85 -8.28
CA ALA A 43 -30.97 -19.58 -7.57
C ALA A 43 -29.56 -18.98 -7.60
N VAL A 44 -28.51 -19.79 -7.38
CA VAL A 44 -27.12 -19.34 -7.48
C VAL A 44 -26.70 -19.03 -8.91
N ASP A 45 -27.22 -19.78 -9.89
CA ASP A 45 -26.98 -19.53 -11.31
C ASP A 45 -27.66 -18.23 -11.78
N ASN A 46 -28.88 -17.96 -11.31
CA ASN A 46 -29.56 -16.70 -11.59
C ASN A 46 -28.88 -15.50 -10.92
N LEU A 47 -28.36 -15.67 -9.71
CA LEU A 47 -27.59 -14.63 -9.02
C LEU A 47 -26.26 -14.37 -9.74
N SER A 48 -25.55 -15.44 -10.14
CA SER A 48 -24.30 -15.37 -10.89
C SER A 48 -24.49 -14.73 -12.26
N LYS A 49 -25.55 -15.09 -12.99
CA LYS A 49 -25.90 -14.46 -14.28
C LYS A 49 -26.22 -12.97 -14.14
N LYS A 50 -26.81 -12.53 -13.02
CA LYS A 50 -27.04 -11.10 -12.75
C LYS A 50 -25.74 -10.37 -12.40
N PHE A 51 -24.82 -11.01 -11.66
CA PHE A 51 -23.52 -10.43 -11.29
C PHE A 51 -22.52 -10.38 -12.45
N LEU A 52 -22.50 -11.39 -13.33
CA LEU A 52 -21.56 -11.45 -14.47
C LEU A 52 -22.10 -10.78 -15.74
N ARG A 53 -23.34 -10.28 -15.74
CA ARG A 53 -24.00 -9.71 -16.94
C ARG A 53 -23.24 -8.52 -17.53
N ASN A 54 -22.55 -7.76 -16.70
CA ASN A 54 -21.76 -6.58 -17.08
C ASN A 54 -20.28 -6.75 -16.66
N PHE A 55 -19.86 -7.98 -16.31
CA PHE A 55 -18.47 -8.23 -15.98
C PHE A 55 -17.68 -8.35 -17.28
N ASP A 56 -17.10 -7.23 -17.68
CA ASP A 56 -16.15 -7.17 -18.79
C ASP A 56 -14.74 -7.50 -18.26
N PRO A 57 -14.16 -8.65 -18.62
CA PRO A 57 -12.80 -9.01 -18.19
C PRO A 57 -11.75 -7.97 -18.61
N GLU A 58 -11.97 -7.27 -19.72
CA GLU A 58 -11.03 -6.31 -20.30
C GLU A 58 -11.07 -4.95 -19.57
N HIS A 59 -12.23 -4.57 -19.03
CA HIS A 59 -12.46 -3.27 -18.36
C HIS A 59 -12.72 -3.36 -16.85
N SER A 60 -12.46 -4.50 -16.24
CA SER A 60 -12.71 -4.65 -14.80
C SER A 60 -11.94 -3.61 -13.98
N GLU A 61 -12.54 -3.14 -12.88
CA GLU A 61 -11.87 -2.22 -11.94
C GLU A 61 -10.55 -2.79 -11.40
N ARG A 62 -10.39 -4.12 -11.42
CA ARG A 62 -9.14 -4.79 -11.12
C ARG A 62 -8.11 -4.58 -12.23
N GLU A 63 -8.48 -4.76 -13.49
CA GLU A 63 -7.58 -4.53 -14.63
C GLU A 63 -7.23 -3.04 -14.76
N LYS A 64 -8.19 -2.11 -14.56
CA LYS A 64 -7.89 -0.67 -14.47
C LYS A 64 -6.86 -0.35 -13.39
N ARG A 65 -7.00 -0.94 -12.19
CA ARG A 65 -6.01 -0.77 -11.11
C ARG A 65 -4.64 -1.36 -11.46
N LYS A 66 -4.59 -2.51 -12.15
CA LYS A 66 -3.31 -3.08 -12.63
C LYS A 66 -2.67 -2.18 -13.68
N LEU A 67 -3.45 -1.67 -14.64
CA LEU A 67 -3.00 -0.75 -15.67
C LEU A 67 -2.48 0.56 -15.05
N TYR A 68 -3.25 1.16 -14.13
CA TYR A 68 -2.83 2.36 -13.42
C TYR A 68 -1.54 2.15 -12.64
N ARG A 69 -1.36 0.99 -12.00
CA ARG A 69 -0.10 0.65 -11.33
C ARG A 69 1.08 0.55 -12.30
N ARG A 70 0.85 -0.05 -13.48
CA ARG A 70 1.88 -0.17 -14.51
C ARG A 70 2.26 1.19 -15.11
N LEU A 71 1.27 2.03 -15.40
CA LEU A 71 1.47 3.35 -16.03
C LEU A 71 1.99 4.40 -15.04
N TYR A 72 1.46 4.46 -13.82
CA TYR A 72 1.68 5.56 -12.88
C TYR A 72 2.54 5.18 -11.66
N GLN A 73 2.56 3.91 -11.22
CA GLN A 73 3.43 3.47 -10.11
C GLN A 73 4.77 2.88 -10.56
N GLY A 74 4.91 2.46 -11.82
CA GLY A 74 6.17 1.91 -12.37
C GLY A 74 7.32 2.92 -12.41
N HIS A 75 7.00 4.20 -12.66
CA HIS A 75 7.97 5.29 -12.61
C HIS A 75 7.96 5.96 -11.23
N LYS A 76 8.44 5.26 -10.19
CA LYS A 76 9.06 5.98 -9.07
C LYS A 76 10.16 6.84 -9.68
N LYS A 77 9.88 8.14 -9.84
CA LYS A 77 10.75 9.11 -10.48
C LYS A 77 12.11 9.00 -9.81
N HIS A 78 13.13 8.69 -10.60
CA HIS A 78 14.50 8.75 -10.11
C HIS A 78 14.72 10.16 -9.53
N LEU A 79 15.51 10.27 -8.47
CA LEU A 79 15.89 11.57 -7.92
C LEU A 79 17.08 12.14 -8.69
N TYR A 80 17.90 11.26 -9.24
CA TYR A 80 19.10 11.59 -9.98
C TYR A 80 18.98 11.17 -11.46
N ASP A 81 19.67 11.92 -12.31
CA ASP A 81 19.84 11.59 -13.73
C ASP A 81 20.91 10.51 -13.94
N GLU A 82 21.27 10.26 -15.20
CA GLU A 82 22.30 9.29 -15.59
C GLU A 82 23.72 9.68 -15.14
N LYS A 83 23.99 10.97 -14.97
CA LYS A 83 25.28 11.53 -14.54
C LYS A 83 25.38 11.63 -13.01
N GLY A 84 24.28 11.37 -12.29
CA GLY A 84 24.20 11.52 -10.85
C GLY A 84 23.92 12.95 -10.39
N ILE A 85 23.32 13.78 -11.24
CA ILE A 85 22.85 15.13 -10.94
C ILE A 85 21.42 15.06 -10.40
N TYR A 86 21.14 15.81 -9.34
CA TYR A 86 19.82 15.84 -8.72
C TYR A 86 18.80 16.53 -9.64
N LEU A 87 17.71 15.85 -9.99
CA LEU A 87 16.79 16.31 -11.04
C LEU A 87 15.97 17.54 -10.66
N LEU A 88 15.62 17.71 -9.39
CA LEU A 88 14.76 18.82 -8.96
C LEU A 88 15.48 20.18 -8.98
N THR A 89 16.76 20.18 -8.59
CA THR A 89 17.54 21.42 -8.42
C THR A 89 18.69 21.53 -9.41
N ALA A 90 18.93 20.50 -10.22
CA ALA A 90 20.05 20.38 -11.16
C ALA A 90 21.44 20.49 -10.51
N ASN A 91 21.58 20.21 -9.21
CA ASN A 91 22.86 20.25 -8.51
C ASN A 91 23.59 18.89 -8.57
N ASP A 92 24.89 18.93 -8.83
CA ASP A 92 25.79 17.77 -8.76
C ASP A 92 26.39 17.62 -7.35
N LEU A 93 25.52 17.34 -6.38
CA LEU A 93 25.88 17.18 -4.97
C LEU A 93 26.58 15.84 -4.71
N CYS A 94 27.79 15.89 -4.16
CA CYS A 94 28.52 14.70 -3.73
C CYS A 94 27.80 13.98 -2.58
N ASP A 95 27.96 12.67 -2.46
CA ASP A 95 27.37 11.89 -1.38
C ASP A 95 27.90 12.25 0.01
N CYS A 96 28.98 13.03 0.11
CA CYS A 96 29.43 13.67 1.36
C CYS A 96 28.61 14.90 1.77
N LEU A 97 27.58 15.27 0.99
CA LEU A 97 26.68 16.40 1.23
C LEU A 97 27.31 17.80 1.17
N ASN A 98 28.55 17.92 0.68
CA ASN A 98 29.20 19.20 0.40
C ASN A 98 29.01 19.61 -1.08
N ILE A 99 28.46 20.81 -1.31
CA ILE A 99 28.16 21.37 -2.64
C ILE A 99 29.44 21.64 -3.44
N ASP A 100 30.49 22.13 -2.77
CA ASP A 100 31.75 22.53 -3.41
C ASP A 100 32.73 21.37 -3.54
N CYS A 101 32.30 20.15 -3.21
CA CYS A 101 33.14 18.97 -3.30
C CYS A 101 33.42 18.60 -4.76
N ASN A 102 34.70 18.59 -5.16
CA ASN A 102 35.13 18.05 -6.46
C ASN A 102 35.04 16.52 -6.55
N GLY A 103 34.91 15.83 -5.41
CA GLY A 103 34.82 14.38 -5.28
C GLY A 103 35.79 13.85 -4.23
N CYS A 104 35.26 13.27 -3.15
CA CYS A 104 36.03 12.77 -2.01
C CYS A 104 35.99 11.24 -1.85
N HIS A 105 35.26 10.55 -2.72
CA HIS A 105 35.13 9.10 -2.69
C HIS A 105 36.01 8.45 -3.76
N TYR A 106 36.22 7.14 -3.62
CA TYR A 106 36.87 6.36 -4.66
C TYR A 106 36.08 6.40 -5.98
N PRO A 107 36.74 6.30 -7.14
CA PRO A 107 36.07 6.29 -8.43
C PRO A 107 34.98 5.21 -8.50
N CYS A 108 33.75 5.62 -8.81
CA CYS A 108 32.62 4.72 -8.89
C CYS A 108 32.82 3.69 -10.02
N PRO A 109 32.63 2.38 -9.80
CA PRO A 109 32.81 1.37 -10.85
C PRO A 109 31.74 1.44 -11.96
N LYS A 110 30.62 2.17 -11.73
CA LYS A 110 29.52 2.28 -12.70
C LYS A 110 29.60 3.54 -13.58
N CYS A 111 29.91 4.70 -12.98
CA CYS A 111 29.90 6.00 -13.67
C CYS A 111 31.26 6.71 -13.63
N TYR A 112 32.28 6.11 -13.00
CA TYR A 112 33.64 6.66 -12.83
C TYR A 112 33.75 7.98 -12.05
N SER A 113 32.63 8.55 -11.63
CA SER A 113 32.62 9.73 -10.75
C SER A 113 33.20 9.41 -9.36
N THR A 114 33.96 10.35 -8.81
CA THR A 114 34.50 10.33 -7.43
C THR A 114 33.53 10.95 -6.41
N LYS A 115 32.29 11.21 -6.81
CA LYS A 115 31.24 11.80 -5.96
C LYS A 115 30.20 10.81 -5.45
N CYS A 116 30.27 9.55 -5.87
CA CYS A 116 29.39 8.50 -5.38
C CYS A 116 29.97 7.88 -4.10
N GLY A 117 29.15 7.66 -3.09
CA GLY A 117 29.49 6.92 -1.89
C GLY A 117 29.39 5.41 -2.13
N HIS A 118 28.66 4.72 -1.25
CA HIS A 118 28.49 3.27 -1.35
C HIS A 118 27.70 2.84 -2.60
N GLU A 119 26.65 3.59 -2.95
CA GLU A 119 25.83 3.32 -4.14
C GLU A 119 25.98 4.42 -5.19
N CYS A 120 26.09 4.04 -6.46
CA CYS A 120 26.18 4.99 -7.56
C CYS A 120 24.98 5.93 -7.61
N ARG A 121 25.24 7.22 -7.85
CA ARG A 121 24.21 8.26 -7.97
C ARG A 121 23.39 8.15 -9.26
N SER A 122 23.94 7.55 -10.33
CA SER A 122 23.25 7.42 -11.62
C SER A 122 21.91 6.70 -11.49
N TYR A 123 20.83 7.37 -11.87
CA TYR A 123 19.44 6.90 -11.74
C TYR A 123 19.06 6.44 -10.33
N ARG A 124 19.68 6.99 -9.28
CA ARG A 124 19.34 6.65 -7.90
C ARG A 124 17.99 7.26 -7.51
N LYS A 125 17.22 6.54 -6.68
CA LYS A 125 15.87 6.94 -6.23
C LYS A 125 15.82 7.52 -4.81
N TRP A 126 16.97 7.61 -4.15
CA TRP A 126 17.11 8.05 -2.78
C TRP A 126 18.35 8.94 -2.66
N THR A 127 18.43 9.74 -1.61
CA THR A 127 19.59 10.57 -1.25
C THR A 127 19.82 10.47 0.25
N TYR A 128 21.04 10.73 0.71
CA TYR A 128 21.30 10.88 2.14
C TYR A 128 20.62 12.16 2.63
N ASP A 129 19.95 12.09 3.79
CA ASP A 129 19.37 13.28 4.43
C ASP A 129 20.37 13.92 5.37
N VAL A 130 21.10 13.08 6.13
CA VAL A 130 22.04 13.50 7.16
C VAL A 130 23.20 12.50 7.26
N ILE A 131 24.42 12.99 7.51
CA ILE A 131 25.58 12.20 7.91
C ILE A 131 25.91 12.52 9.37
N LEU A 132 26.00 11.48 10.19
CA LEU A 132 26.43 11.54 11.59
C LEU A 132 27.83 10.97 11.70
N CYS A 133 28.75 11.73 12.29
CA CYS A 133 30.12 11.27 12.51
C CYS A 133 30.20 10.56 13.88
N GLU A 134 30.59 9.30 13.90
CA GLU A 134 30.83 8.62 15.18
C GLU A 134 32.01 9.27 15.91
N GLY A 135 31.80 9.64 17.18
CA GLY A 135 32.82 10.29 18.02
C GLY A 135 32.98 11.80 17.85
N ALA A 136 32.19 12.43 16.97
CA ALA A 136 32.07 13.88 16.88
C ALA A 136 30.59 14.26 16.81
N ASP A 137 30.15 15.22 17.62
CA ASP A 137 28.75 15.69 17.62
C ASP A 137 28.37 16.51 16.35
N SER A 138 29.16 16.39 15.28
CA SER A 138 28.93 17.07 14.01
C SER A 138 27.89 16.34 13.17
N VAL A 139 26.89 17.09 12.72
CA VAL A 139 25.80 16.62 11.86
C VAL A 139 25.85 17.37 10.54
N ILE A 140 26.07 16.66 9.43
CA ILE A 140 26.05 17.25 8.09
C ILE A 140 24.67 16.97 7.47
N LYS A 141 23.89 18.02 7.23
CA LYS A 141 22.56 17.91 6.61
C LYS A 141 22.64 18.08 5.10
N ASN A 142 21.74 17.45 4.37
CA ASN A 142 21.63 17.61 2.93
C ASN A 142 21.04 18.99 2.59
N PRO A 143 21.76 19.83 1.84
CA PRO A 143 21.29 21.17 1.48
C PRO A 143 20.14 21.19 0.45
N LEU A 144 19.89 20.08 -0.26
CA LEU A 144 18.88 20.01 -1.32
C LEU A 144 17.52 19.50 -0.84
N VAL A 145 17.47 18.86 0.33
CA VAL A 145 16.22 18.33 0.90
C VAL A 145 15.68 19.37 1.86
N LYS A 146 14.63 20.09 1.44
CA LYS A 146 13.92 20.99 2.37
C LYS A 146 13.10 20.16 3.34
N GLU A 147 13.33 20.32 4.64
CA GLU A 147 12.42 19.84 5.69
C GLU A 147 11.02 20.41 5.37
N SER A 148 10.05 19.52 5.13
CA SER A 148 8.65 19.86 4.86
C SER A 148 7.83 19.87 6.15
#